data_AF-A0A940XNE4-F1
#
_entry.id   AF-A0A940XNE4-F1
#
_cell.length_a   1.000
_cell.length_b   1.000
_cell.length_c   1.000
_cell.angle_alpha   90.00
_cell.angle_beta   90.00
_cell.angle_gamma   90.00
#
_symmetry.space_group_name_H-M   'P 1'
#
loop_
_entity.id
_entity.type
_entity.pdbx_description
1 polymer ?
#
loop_
_entity_poly.entity_id
_entity_poly.type
_entity_poly.pdbx_seq_one_letter_code
_entity_poly.pdbx_strand_id
1 'polypeptide(L)' 'MAQQDGTEIRRDTPEHRTSTAERGSFCRARCTCGWQGPARRARSQARTDAHTHAPG' A
#
# COMPACT_ATOMS: atom_id res chain seq x y z
N MET A 1 10.91 -20.03 -18.76
CA MET A 1 11.08 -20.12 -17.30
C MET A 1 12.06 -19.03 -16.89
N ALA A 2 11.71 -18.25 -15.86
CA ALA A 2 12.56 -17.40 -15.01
C ALA A 2 13.66 -16.53 -15.65
N GLN A 3 13.38 -15.24 -15.84
CA GLN A 3 14.42 -14.21 -15.79
C GLN A 3 14.05 -13.27 -14.65
N GLN A 4 14.63 -13.54 -13.49
CA GLN A 4 14.52 -12.72 -12.29
C GLN A 4 15.53 -11.59 -12.47
N ASP A 5 15.04 -10.47 -13.01
CA ASP A 5 15.80 -9.24 -13.16
C ASP A 5 16.14 -8.66 -11.78
N GLY A 6 17.34 -8.09 -11.70
CA GLY A 6 18.13 -7.95 -10.49
C GLY A 6 17.45 -7.26 -9.32
N THR A 7 17.81 -7.71 -8.13
CA THR A 7 17.54 -7.05 -6.87
C THR A 7 18.37 -5.76 -6.80
N GLU A 8 17.96 -4.74 -7.54
CA GLU A 8 18.33 -3.37 -7.23
C GLU A 8 17.68 -3.02 -5.89
N ILE A 9 18.44 -3.18 -4.81
CA ILE A 9 18.17 -2.44 -3.58
C ILE A 9 18.47 -0.98 -3.94
N ARG A 10 17.54 -0.35 -4.66
CA ARG A 10 17.54 1.09 -4.81
C ARG A 10 17.56 1.60 -3.38
N ARG A 11 18.48 2.51 -3.10
CA ARG A 11 18.38 3.40 -1.93
C ARG A 11 17.20 4.34 -2.16
N ASP A 12 16.04 3.75 -2.43
CA ASP A 12 14.75 4.37 -2.46
C ASP A 12 14.63 4.90 -1.03
N THR A 13 14.64 6.23 -0.89
CA THR A 13 13.76 6.90 0.06
C THR A 13 12.55 6.01 0.30
N PRO A 14 12.13 5.71 1.54
CA PRO A 14 11.00 4.79 1.75
C PRO A 14 9.83 5.28 0.90
N GLU A 15 9.65 4.70 -0.29
CA GLU A 15 8.63 5.16 -1.22
C GLU A 15 7.37 4.69 -0.51
N HIS A 16 6.63 5.64 0.06
CA HIS A 16 5.38 5.38 0.76
C HIS A 16 4.35 4.94 -0.27
N ARG A 17 4.50 3.71 -0.73
CA ARG A 17 3.63 3.11 -1.73
C ARG A 17 2.43 2.57 -1.01
N THR A 18 1.39 3.38 -1.00
CA THR A 18 0.09 2.98 -0.47
C THR A 18 -0.60 2.06 -1.45
N SER A 19 -0.99 0.87 -1.00
CA SER A 19 -1.79 -0.09 -1.74
C SER A 19 -3.02 -0.46 -0.92
N THR A 20 -4.16 -0.63 -1.57
CA THR A 20 -5.36 -1.17 -0.92
C THR A 20 -5.39 -2.69 -1.05
N ALA A 21 -5.62 -3.38 0.06
CA ALA A 21 -5.81 -4.83 0.10
C ALA A 21 -7.28 -5.15 0.44
N GLU A 22 -7.88 -6.03 -0.34
CA GLU A 22 -9.26 -6.47 -0.16
C GLU A 22 -9.27 -7.84 0.56
N ARG A 23 -10.06 -7.95 1.63
CA ARG A 23 -10.27 -9.16 2.43
C ARG A 23 -11.77 -9.41 2.52
N GLY A 24 -12.29 -10.21 1.58
CA GLY A 24 -13.73 -10.48 1.46
C GLY A 24 -14.50 -9.20 1.18
N SER A 25 -15.47 -8.87 2.04
CA SER A 25 -16.28 -7.65 1.92
C SER A 25 -15.62 -6.37 2.47
N PHE A 26 -14.37 -6.45 2.93
CA PHE A 26 -13.65 -5.33 3.52
C PHE A 26 -12.41 -4.97 2.71
N CYS A 27 -12.10 -3.69 2.64
CA CYS A 27 -10.90 -3.11 2.05
C CYS A 27 -10.11 -2.37 3.13
N ARG A 28 -8.79 -2.54 3.14
CA ARG A 28 -7.89 -1.83 4.04
C ARG A 28 -6.73 -1.24 3.27
N ALA A 29 -6.33 -0.02 3.61
CA ALA A 29 -5.09 0.55 3.10
C ALA A 29 -3.90 -0.10 3.78
N ARG A 30 -2.80 -0.29 3.05
CA ARG A 30 -1.50 -0.63 3.61
C ARG A 30 -0.42 0.21 2.93
N CYS A 31 0.53 0.68 3.70
CA CYS A 31 1.72 1.36 3.24
C CYS A 31 2.91 0.41 3.34
N THR A 32 3.83 0.50 2.40
CA THR A 32 5.14 -0.18 2.45
C THR A 32 5.99 0.24 3.66
N CYS A 33 5.69 1.39 4.27
CA CYS A 33 6.25 1.87 5.53
C CYS A 33 5.77 1.11 6.79
N GLY A 34 4.84 0.16 6.65
CA GLY A 34 4.31 -0.65 7.77
C GLY A 34 2.98 -0.16 8.34
N TRP A 35 2.49 1.00 7.91
CA TRP A 35 1.17 1.48 8.32
C TRP A 35 0.04 0.69 7.65
N GLN A 36 -1.02 0.43 8.41
CA GLN A 36 -2.22 -0.23 7.94
C GLN A 36 -3.45 0.57 8.37
N GLY A 37 -4.24 0.96 7.39
CA GLY A 37 -5.49 1.66 7.60
C GLY A 37 -6.59 0.75 8.16
N PRO A 38 -7.67 1.36 8.68
CA PRO A 38 -8.83 0.64 9.20
C PRO A 38 -9.56 -0.18 8.12
N ALA A 39 -10.28 -1.23 8.54
CA ALA A 39 -11.15 -1.99 7.66
C ALA A 39 -12.35 -1.14 7.22
N ARG A 40 -12.45 -0.83 5.93
CA ARG A 40 -13.55 -0.08 5.31
C ARG A 40 -14.27 -0.93 4.29
N ARG A 41 -15.60 -0.88 4.25
CA ARG A 41 -16.37 -1.62 3.22
C ARG A 41 -16.25 -0.99 1.83
N ALA A 42 -16.09 0.34 1.78
CA ALA A 42 -15.94 1.10 0.55
C ALA A 42 -14.46 1.20 0.13
N ARG A 43 -14.15 0.73 -1.08
CA ARG A 43 -12.81 0.86 -1.70
C ARG A 43 -12.35 2.30 -1.80
N SER A 44 -13.24 3.21 -2.20
CA SER A 44 -12.92 4.63 -2.34
C SER A 44 -12.50 5.23 -1.00
N GLN A 45 -13.18 4.86 0.08
CA GLN A 45 -12.83 5.30 1.45
C GLN A 45 -11.46 4.77 1.88
N ALA A 46 -11.19 3.48 1.64
CA ALA A 46 -9.87 2.90 1.93
C ALA A 46 -8.77 3.56 1.09
N ARG A 47 -9.07 3.96 -0.15
CA ARG A 47 -8.14 4.68 -1.01
C ARG A 47 -7.89 6.11 -0.51
N THR A 48 -8.94 6.83 -0.10
CA THR A 48 -8.81 8.16 0.54
C THR A 48 -7.94 8.09 1.78
N ASP A 49 -8.13 7.10 2.64
CA ASP A 49 -7.31 6.86 3.83
C ASP A 49 -5.83 6.60 3.47
N ALA A 50 -5.57 5.80 2.44
CA ALA A 50 -4.24 5.66 1.85
C ALA A 50 -3.66 7.00 1.35
N HIS A 51 -4.43 7.79 0.62
CA HIS A 51 -3.99 9.10 0.11
C HIS A 51 -3.73 10.11 1.24
N THR A 52 -4.55 10.11 2.29
CA THR A 52 -4.35 10.92 3.49
C THR A 52 -3.08 10.51 4.23
N HIS A 53 -2.69 9.24 4.17
CA HIS A 53 -1.46 8.73 4.75
C HIS A 53 -0.19 9.07 3.93
N ALA A 54 -0.28 9.92 2.89
CA ALA A 54 0.91 10.40 2.18
C ALA A 54 1.97 10.92 3.17
N PRO A 55 3.26 10.58 2.99
CA PRO A 55 4.33 11.12 3.81
C PRO A 55 4.34 12.63 3.61
N GLY A 56 4.16 13.37 4.70
CA GLY A 56 4.27 14.83 4.70
C GLY A 56 5.69 15.29 4.43
#